data_AF-A0A954K2M8-F1
#
_entry.id   AF-A0A954K2M8-F1
#
_cell.length_a   1.000
_cell.length_b   1.000
_cell.length_c   1.000
_cell.angle_alpha   90.00
_cell.angle_beta   90.00
_cell.angle_gamma   90.00
#
_symmetry.space_group_name_H-M   'P 1'
#
loop_
_entity.id
_entity.type
_entity.pdbx_description
1 polymer ?
#
loop_
_entity_poly.entity_id
_entity_poly.type
_entity_poly.pdbx_seq_one_letter_code
_entity_poly.pdbx_strand_id
1 'polypeptide(L)' 'EHKQKFDANPIRYWPAFEGHCRVSQLDLNQSVEGDPHAGGVYREKLVFFSSDAERDRFSSNPSYYLLQK' A
#
# COMPACT_ATOMS: atom_id res chain seq x y z
N GLU A 1 5.52 8.93 22.19
CA GLU A 1 5.83 9.93 21.15
C GLU A 1 5.25 9.61 19.77
N HIS A 2 5.41 8.39 19.24
CA HIS A 2 4.87 8.02 17.91
C HIS A 2 3.35 8.10 17.78
N LYS A 3 2.60 7.68 18.82
CA LYS A 3 1.13 7.80 18.83
C LYS A 3 0.66 9.24 18.66
N GLN A 4 1.27 10.21 19.36
CA GLN A 4 0.91 11.62 19.25
C GLN A 4 1.16 12.17 17.84
N LYS A 5 2.24 11.75 17.18
CA LYS A 5 2.52 12.12 15.78
C LYS A 5 1.48 11.54 14.81
N PHE A 6 1.07 10.29 15.03
CA PHE A 6 -0.01 9.65 14.28
C PHE A 6 -1.35 10.38 14.47
N ASP A 7 -1.75 10.62 15.72
CA ASP A 7 -3.01 11.29 16.04
C ASP A 7 -3.07 12.71 15.46
N ALA A 8 -1.93 13.41 15.37
CA ALA A 8 -1.86 14.75 14.79
C ALA A 8 -2.07 14.78 13.26
N ASN A 9 -1.75 13.69 12.54
CA ASN A 9 -1.97 13.59 11.11
C ASN A 9 -2.14 12.12 10.66
N PRO A 10 -3.29 11.49 10.96
CA PRO A 10 -3.49 10.07 10.67
C PRO A 10 -3.44 9.79 9.17
N ILE A 11 -3.92 10.71 8.32
CA ILE A 11 -3.92 10.55 6.86
C ILE A 11 -2.52 10.40 6.29
N ARG A 12 -1.49 10.99 6.92
CA ARG A 12 -0.09 10.84 6.48
C ARG A 12 0.45 9.43 6.72
N TYR A 13 0.03 8.79 7.80
CA TYR A 13 0.54 7.48 8.22
C TYR A 13 -0.39 6.33 7.85
N TRP A 14 -1.66 6.63 7.58
CA TRP A 14 -2.62 5.65 7.13
C TRP A 14 -2.21 5.09 5.77
N PRO A 15 -2.09 3.76 5.62
CA PRO A 15 -1.70 3.15 4.37
C PRO A 15 -2.76 3.39 3.29
N ALA A 16 -2.30 3.51 2.06
CA ALA A 16 -3.17 3.50 0.89
C ALA A 16 -3.96 2.18 0.82
N PHE A 17 -5.10 2.22 0.14
CA PHE A 17 -5.96 1.04 -0.07
C PHE A 17 -6.37 0.35 1.24
N GLU A 18 -6.49 1.13 2.32
CA GLU A 18 -6.84 0.64 3.66
C GLU A 18 -5.85 -0.41 4.21
N GLY A 19 -4.62 -0.44 3.69
CA GLY A 19 -3.61 -1.42 4.07
C GLY A 19 -3.68 -2.74 3.29
N HIS A 20 -4.59 -2.86 2.33
CA HIS A 20 -4.70 -4.05 1.50
C HIS A 20 -3.72 -4.03 0.33
N CYS A 21 -3.33 -5.22 -0.13
CA CYS A 21 -2.45 -5.36 -1.28
C CYS A 21 -3.18 -4.96 -2.57
N ARG A 22 -2.75 -3.84 -3.16
CA ARG A 22 -3.35 -3.32 -4.40
C ARG A 22 -3.18 -4.25 -5.59
N VAL A 23 -2.05 -4.95 -5.66
CA VAL A 23 -1.74 -5.87 -6.76
C VAL A 23 -2.68 -7.08 -6.71
N SER A 24 -2.83 -7.71 -5.54
CA SER A 24 -3.81 -8.79 -5.34
C SER A 24 -5.26 -8.36 -5.65
N GLN A 25 -5.64 -7.13 -5.28
CA GLN A 25 -6.98 -6.61 -5.58
C GLN A 25 -7.25 -6.51 -7.09
N LEU A 26 -6.26 -6.11 -7.89
CA LEU A 26 -6.46 -5.88 -9.32
C LEU A 26 -6.14 -7.09 -10.19
N ASP A 27 -5.04 -7.81 -9.90
CA ASP A 27 -4.58 -8.92 -10.73
C ASP A 27 -5.29 -10.23 -10.38
N LEU A 28 -5.63 -10.43 -9.11
CA LEU A 28 -6.25 -11.67 -8.61
C LEU A 28 -7.73 -11.48 -8.23
N ASN A 29 -8.22 -10.24 -8.22
CA ASN A 29 -9.55 -9.90 -7.71
C ASN A 29 -9.76 -10.39 -6.25
N GLN A 30 -8.69 -10.35 -5.45
CA GLN A 30 -8.67 -10.80 -4.06
C GLN A 30 -8.32 -9.63 -3.13
N SER A 31 -9.10 -9.48 -2.07
CA SER A 31 -8.80 -8.51 -1.02
C SER A 31 -7.97 -9.18 0.06
N VAL A 32 -6.65 -9.00 -0.01
CA VAL A 32 -5.68 -9.57 0.93
C VAL A 32 -5.03 -8.44 1.71
N GLU A 33 -4.88 -8.63 3.03
CA GLU A 33 -4.13 -7.70 3.87
C GLU A 33 -2.67 -7.61 3.39
N GLY A 34 -2.13 -6.40 3.31
CA GLY A 34 -0.74 -6.20 2.96
C GLY A 34 0.17 -6.43 4.17
N ASP A 35 1.35 -7.00 3.93
CA ASP A 35 2.39 -7.17 4.92
C ASP A 35 3.17 -5.84 5.09
N PRO A 36 3.24 -5.26 6.31
CA PRO A 36 4.05 -4.08 6.58
C PRO A 36 5.54 -4.26 6.26
N HIS A 37 6.07 -5.48 6.30
CA HIS A 37 7.47 -5.79 5.93
C HIS A 37 7.71 -5.75 4.42
N ALA A 38 6.70 -6.12 3.63
CA ALA A 38 6.71 -5.95 2.18
C ALA A 38 6.25 -4.55 1.75
N GLY A 39 5.99 -3.65 2.69
CA GLY A 39 5.53 -2.29 2.43
C GLY A 39 6.57 -1.38 1.77
N GLY A 40 6.09 -0.25 1.23
CA GLY A 40 6.93 0.80 0.65
C GLY A 40 6.25 2.16 0.68
N VAL A 41 7.01 3.23 0.44
CA VAL A 41 6.48 4.59 0.32
C VAL A 41 6.47 5.00 -1.14
N TYR A 42 5.29 5.36 -1.65
CA TYR A 42 5.11 5.86 -3.01
C TYR A 42 4.29 7.16 -2.99
N ARG A 43 4.81 8.23 -3.59
CA ARG A 43 4.20 9.58 -3.57
C ARG A 43 3.74 10.00 -2.17
N GLU A 44 4.66 9.86 -1.20
CA GLU A 44 4.43 10.20 0.22
C GLU A 44 3.34 9.39 0.92
N LYS A 45 2.83 8.33 0.27
CA LYS A 45 1.88 7.39 0.84
C LYS A 45 2.51 6.05 1.12
N LEU A 46 2.20 5.50 2.28
CA LEU A 46 2.55 4.14 2.64
C LEU A 46 1.66 3.17 1.84
N VAL A 47 2.24 2.16 1.21
CA VAL A 47 1.53 1.13 0.46
C VAL A 47 2.01 -0.22 0.96
N PHE A 48 1.08 -1.11 1.27
CA PHE A 48 1.39 -2.47 1.70
C PHE A 48 1.10 -3.47 0.59
N PHE A 49 1.88 -4.55 0.58
CA PHE A 49 1.81 -5.62 -0.41
C PHE A 49 1.80 -6.95 0.32
N SER A 50 1.11 -7.96 -0.17
CA SER A 50 1.08 -9.28 0.48
C SER A 50 2.40 -10.05 0.34
N SER A 51 3.30 -9.61 -0.53
CA SER A 51 4.64 -10.17 -0.70
C SER A 51 5.60 -9.19 -1.40
N ASP A 52 6.92 -9.41 -1.26
CA ASP A 52 7.96 -8.68 -2.01
C ASP A 52 7.73 -8.75 -3.52
N ALA A 53 7.32 -9.91 -4.04
CA ALA A 53 7.02 -10.10 -5.45
C ALA A 53 5.91 -9.17 -5.96
N GLU A 54 4.90 -8.90 -5.14
CA GLU A 54 3.82 -7.96 -5.49
C GLU A 54 4.27 -6.51 -5.39
N ARG A 55 5.15 -6.17 -4.43
CA ARG A 55 5.81 -4.87 -4.38
C ARG A 55 6.62 -4.62 -5.65
N ASP A 56 7.38 -5.60 -6.11
CA ASP A 56 8.17 -5.49 -7.35
C ASP A 56 7.28 -5.33 -8.59
N ARG A 57 6.16 -6.06 -8.67
CA ARG A 57 5.16 -5.86 -9.74
C ARG A 57 4.59 -4.46 -9.73
N PHE A 58 4.18 -3.96 -8.56
CA PHE A 58 3.69 -2.59 -8.41
C PHE A 58 4.76 -1.58 -8.84
N SER A 59 6.00 -1.76 -8.38
CA SER A 59 7.12 -0.85 -8.67
C SER A 59 7.49 -0.81 -10.14
N SER A 60 7.26 -1.92 -10.87
CA SER A 60 7.50 -2.01 -12.31
C SER A 60 6.48 -1.22 -13.14
N ASN A 61 5.24 -1.08 -12.67
CA ASN A 61 4.21 -0.28 -13.35
C ASN A 61 3.20 0.34 -12.37
N PRO A 62 3.61 1.33 -11.56
CA PRO A 62 2.76 1.86 -10.49
C PRO A 62 1.54 2.60 -11.04
N SER A 63 1.67 3.23 -12.20
CA SER A 63 0.55 3.93 -12.86
C SER A 63 -0.63 3.01 -13.13
N TYR A 64 -0.38 1.78 -13.61
CA TYR A 64 -1.43 0.79 -13.88
C TYR A 64 -2.25 0.48 -12.62
N TYR A 65 -1.57 0.22 -11.50
CA TYR A 65 -2.22 -0.12 -10.24
C TYR A 65 -2.92 1.07 -9.55
N LEU A 66 -2.61 2.30 -9.96
CA LEU A 66 -3.18 3.54 -9.42
C LEU A 66 -4.31 4.15 -10.26
N LEU A 67 -4.44 3.77 -11.53
CA LEU A 67 -5.41 4.36 -12.46
C LEU A 67 -6.85 3.86 -12.27
N GLN A 68 -7.03 2.71 -11.64
CA GLN A 68 -8.35 2.09 -11.44
C GLN A 68 -9.08 2.76 -10.27
N LYS A 69 -10.06 3.63 -10.56
CA LYS A 69 -10.97 4.25 -9.58
C LYS A 69 -12.26 3.47 -9.48
#